data_AF-A0A7Y5F7R6-F1
#
_entry.id   AF-A0A7Y5F7R6-F1
#
_cell.length_a   1.000
_cell.length_b   1.000
_cell.length_c   1.000
_cell.angle_alpha   90.00
_cell.angle_beta   90.00
_cell.angle_gamma   90.00
#
_symmetry.space_group_name_H-M   'P 1'
#
loop_
_entity.id
_entity.type
_entity.pdbx_description
1 polymer ?
#
loop_
_entity_poly.entity_id
_entity_poly.type
_entity_poly.pdbx_seq_one_letter_code
_entity_poly.pdbx_strand_id
1 'polypeptide(L)'
;MGIPFDAQFSERVRWSSVRHMEAHDEYIRILRAMTPEQKLRATSNLYWAARDLKAAWFRSQHPEWSEEQVQKAVRDAFLYARD
;
A
#
# COMPACT_ATOMS: atom_id res chain seq x y z
N MET A 1 3.44 20.06 -11.48
CA MET A 1 3.31 19.22 -12.68
C MET A 1 3.50 17.77 -12.23
N GLY A 2 2.42 17.15 -11.74
CA GLY A 2 2.41 15.76 -11.25
C GLY A 2 1.76 14.87 -12.30
N ILE A 3 2.46 13.81 -12.70
CA ILE A 3 2.05 12.89 -13.76
C ILE A 3 0.85 12.06 -13.24
N PRO A 4 -0.17 11.80 -14.07
CA PRO A 4 -1.48 11.37 -13.62
C PRO A 4 -1.48 9.88 -13.26
N PHE A 5 -2.23 9.58 -12.21
CA PHE A 5 -2.68 8.26 -11.81
C PHE A 5 -3.19 7.51 -13.06
N ASP A 6 -2.54 6.40 -13.39
CA ASP A 6 -2.83 5.57 -14.54
C ASP A 6 -4.29 5.13 -14.56
N ALA A 7 -4.97 5.42 -15.66
CA ALA A 7 -6.41 5.21 -15.85
C ALA A 7 -6.84 3.73 -15.76
N GLN A 8 -5.91 2.77 -15.69
CA GLN A 8 -6.23 1.35 -15.58
C GLN A 8 -6.61 0.91 -14.15
N PHE A 9 -6.19 1.64 -13.11
CA PHE A 9 -6.61 1.38 -11.73
C PHE A 9 -8.00 1.99 -11.43
N SER A 10 -8.43 2.98 -12.23
CA SER A 10 -9.63 3.78 -12.01
C SER A 10 -10.96 3.05 -12.26
N GLU A 11 -11.00 1.99 -13.07
CA GLU A 11 -12.27 1.38 -13.46
C GLU A 11 -12.82 0.37 -12.44
N ARG A 12 -11.98 -0.16 -11.53
CA ARG A 12 -12.40 -1.26 -10.63
C ARG A 12 -12.55 -0.86 -9.16
N VAL A 13 -12.03 0.28 -8.74
CA VAL A 13 -12.19 0.79 -7.37
C VAL A 13 -12.72 2.21 -7.41
N ARG A 14 -13.96 2.38 -6.95
CA ARG A 14 -14.57 3.71 -6.82
C ARG A 14 -13.83 4.47 -5.70
N TRP A 15 -12.92 5.35 -6.09
CA TRP A 15 -12.09 6.14 -5.16
C TRP A 15 -12.87 7.00 -4.16
N SER A 16 -14.14 7.32 -4.44
CA SER A 16 -15.01 8.01 -3.49
C SER A 16 -15.31 7.19 -2.23
N SER A 17 -15.11 5.87 -2.27
CA SER A 17 -15.29 4.98 -1.11
C SER A 17 -14.10 4.97 -0.15
N VAL A 18 -12.89 5.32 -0.61
CA VAL A 18 -11.65 5.26 0.21
C VAL A 18 -11.39 6.58 0.95
N ARG A 19 -11.80 7.73 0.37
CA ARG A 19 -11.60 9.06 0.99
C ARG A 19 -12.45 9.32 2.24
N HIS A 20 -13.43 8.46 2.52
CA HIS A 20 -14.29 8.53 3.69
C HIS A 20 -14.21 7.24 4.51
N MET A 21 -13.00 6.74 4.73
CA MET A 21 -12.80 5.88 5.91
C MET A 21 -12.85 6.81 7.12
N GLU A 22 -14.05 7.24 7.51
CA GLU A 22 -14.30 7.65 8.89
C GLU A 22 -13.64 6.57 9.75
N ALA A 23 -12.68 6.95 10.58
CA ALA A 23 -11.97 5.98 11.41
C ALA A 23 -13.02 5.36 12.32
N HIS A 24 -13.54 4.20 11.92
CA HIS A 24 -14.65 3.52 12.58
C HIS A 24 -14.30 3.48 14.07
N ASP A 25 -15.19 3.94 14.96
CA ASP A 25 -14.86 4.18 16.37
C ASP A 25 -14.12 2.98 16.99
N GLU A 26 -14.49 1.77 16.58
CA GLU A 26 -13.80 0.53 16.94
C GLU A 26 -12.30 0.49 16.63
N TYR A 27 -11.91 0.92 15.44
CA TYR A 27 -10.51 0.99 15.03
C TYR A 27 -9.73 1.92 15.98
N ILE A 28 -10.29 3.08 16.32
CA ILE A 28 -9.67 4.01 17.27
C ILE A 28 -9.62 3.40 18.68
N ARG A 29 -10.67 2.70 19.13
CA ARG A 29 -10.67 1.99 20.42
C ARG A 29 -9.55 0.95 20.49
N ILE A 30 -9.42 0.12 19.45
CA ILE A 30 -8.38 -0.91 19.36
C ILE A 30 -6.98 -0.29 19.39
N LEU A 31 -6.74 0.76 18.59
CA LEU A 31 -5.45 1.45 18.58
C LEU A 31 -5.11 2.09 19.93
N ARG A 32 -6.10 2.63 20.65
CA ARG A 32 -5.89 3.19 21.99
C ARG A 32 -5.58 2.12 23.03
N ALA A 33 -6.14 0.92 22.89
CA ALA A 33 -5.88 -0.21 23.79
C ALA A 33 -4.52 -0.87 23.56
N MET A 34 -3.89 -0.68 22.40
CA MET A 34 -2.58 -1.25 22.12
C MET A 34 -1.45 -0.59 22.92
N THR A 35 -0.54 -1.41 23.46
CA THR A 35 0.75 -0.94 23.99
C THR A 35 1.64 -0.40 22.85
N PRO A 36 2.66 0.41 23.16
CA PRO A 36 3.62 0.88 22.16
C PRO A 36 4.27 -0.26 21.35
N GLU A 37 4.61 -1.38 21.98
CA GLU A 37 5.21 -2.55 21.34
C GLU A 37 4.24 -3.22 20.36
N GLN A 38 2.95 -3.30 20.73
CA GLN A 38 1.90 -3.85 19.87
C GLN A 38 1.68 -2.95 18.64
N LYS A 39 1.68 -1.62 18.82
CA LYS A 39 1.59 -0.67 17.70
C LYS A 39 2.76 -0.84 16.75
N LEU A 40 3.98 -0.90 17.27
CA LEU A 40 5.18 -1.08 16.44
C LEU A 40 5.11 -2.38 15.64
N ARG A 41 4.69 -3.48 16.28
CA ARG A 41 4.51 -4.78 15.61
C ARG A 41 3.43 -4.71 14.52
N ALA A 42 2.28 -4.11 14.81
CA ALA A 42 1.20 -3.96 13.85
C ALA A 42 1.62 -3.14 12.63
N THR A 43 2.28 -1.98 12.84
CA THR A 43 2.79 -1.13 11.76
C THR A 43 3.86 -1.84 10.94
N SER A 44 4.75 -2.59 11.58
CA SER A 44 5.79 -3.37 10.89
C SER A 44 5.17 -4.45 10.00
N ASN A 45 4.20 -5.19 10.52
CA ASN A 45 3.48 -6.21 9.75
C ASN A 45 2.75 -5.60 8.56
N LEU A 46 2.05 -4.47 8.77
CA LEU A 46 1.35 -3.76 7.70
C LEU A 46 2.32 -3.26 6.62
N TYR A 47 3.46 -2.71 7.02
CA TYR A 47 4.49 -2.22 6.11
C TYR A 47 4.99 -3.33 5.18
N TRP A 48 5.34 -4.50 5.72
CA TRP A 48 5.82 -5.63 4.90
C TRP A 48 4.72 -6.22 4.02
N ALA A 49 3.52 -6.42 4.56
CA ALA A 49 2.39 -6.93 3.79
C ALA A 49 2.05 -6.02 2.60
N ALA A 50 2.09 -4.70 2.79
CA ALA A 50 1.86 -3.74 1.71
C ALA A 50 2.92 -3.84 0.60
N ARG A 51 4.18 -4.08 0.97
CA ARG A 51 5.28 -4.28 0.00
C ARG A 51 5.13 -5.58 -0.78
N ASP A 52 4.72 -6.67 -0.12
CA ASP A 52 4.46 -7.95 -0.77
C ASP A 52 3.31 -7.85 -1.78
N LEU A 53 2.24 -7.15 -1.41
CA LEU A 53 1.12 -6.87 -2.31
C LEU A 53 1.56 -6.04 -3.52
N LYS A 54 2.37 -4.99 -3.30
CA LYS A 54 2.90 -4.16 -4.40
C LYS A 54 3.85 -4.96 -5.30
N ALA A 55 4.66 -5.86 -4.74
CA ALA A 55 5.52 -6.76 -5.51
C ALA A 55 4.69 -7.71 -6.38
N ALA A 56 3.65 -8.33 -5.81
CA ALA A 56 2.73 -9.20 -6.55
C ALA A 56 2.04 -8.46 -7.69
N TRP A 57 1.64 -7.21 -7.45
CA TRP A 57 1.09 -6.35 -8.50
C TRP A 57 2.11 -6.10 -9.62
N PHE A 58 3.34 -5.69 -9.30
CA PHE A 58 4.39 -5.50 -10.33
C PHE A 58 4.68 -6.77 -11.13
N ARG A 59 4.78 -7.94 -10.49
CA ARG A 59 4.93 -9.22 -11.19
C ARG A 59 3.77 -9.52 -12.14
N SER A 60 2.55 -9.12 -11.77
CA SER A 60 1.38 -9.31 -12.62
C SER A 60 1.37 -8.39 -13.85
N GLN A 61 1.90 -7.17 -13.72
CA GLN A 61 1.95 -6.19 -14.80
C GLN A 61 3.16 -6.36 -15.71
N HIS A 62 4.27 -6.87 -15.16
CA HIS A 62 5.54 -7.05 -15.86
C HIS A 62 6.08 -8.47 -15.67
N PRO A 63 5.49 -9.50 -16.31
CA PRO A 63 5.92 -10.90 -16.19
C PRO A 63 7.36 -11.15 -16.66
N GLU A 64 7.90 -10.26 -17.49
CA GLU A 64 9.26 -10.31 -18.04
C GLU A 64 10.33 -9.76 -17.09
N TRP A 65 9.93 -9.05 -16.03
CA TRP A 65 10.88 -8.47 -15.09
C TRP A 65 11.55 -9.53 -14.23
N SER A 66 12.86 -9.35 -14.00
CA SER A 66 13.57 -10.09 -12.97
C SER A 66 13.09 -9.67 -11.57
N GLU A 67 13.33 -10.52 -10.57
CA GLU A 67 12.95 -10.21 -9.19
C GLU A 67 13.67 -8.94 -8.68
N GLU A 68 14.89 -8.68 -9.13
CA GLU A 68 15.62 -7.46 -8.78
C GLU A 68 14.93 -6.20 -9.32
N GLN A 69 14.38 -6.25 -10.53
CA GLN A 69 13.63 -5.15 -11.14
C GLN A 69 12.33 -4.90 -10.37
N VAL A 70 11.60 -5.96 -10.00
CA VAL A 70 10.40 -5.88 -9.15
C VAL A 70 10.74 -5.23 -7.81
N GLN A 71 11.77 -5.71 -7.11
CA GLN A 71 12.15 -5.17 -5.80
C GLN A 71 12.64 -3.73 -5.87
N LYS A 72 13.29 -3.34 -6.98
CA LYS A 72 13.64 -1.94 -7.22
C LYS A 72 12.38 -1.09 -7.38
N ALA A 73 11.40 -1.53 -8.18
CA ALA A 73 10.14 -0.82 -8.38
C ALA A 73 9.34 -0.66 -7.08
N VAL A 74 9.25 -1.73 -6.25
CA VAL A 74 8.62 -1.66 -4.92
C VAL A 74 9.33 -0.65 -4.02
N ARG A 75 10.66 -0.59 -4.05
CA ARG A 75 11.42 0.40 -3.28
C ARG A 75 11.10 1.82 -3.75
N ASP A 76 11.11 2.05 -5.05
CA ASP A 76 10.86 3.36 -5.64
C ASP A 76 9.42 3.82 -5.36
N ALA A 77 8.45 2.90 -5.36
CA ALA A 77 7.06 3.20 -5.02
C ALA A 77 6.88 3.70 -3.59
N PHE A 78 7.52 3.04 -2.61
CA PHE A 78 7.41 3.45 -1.21
C PHE A 78 8.28 4.67 -0.87
N LEU A 79 9.39 4.89 -1.58
CA LEU A 79 10.30 6.01 -1.31
C LEU A 79 9.88 7.30 -2.02
N TYR A 80 9.36 7.19 -3.25
CA TYR A 80 9.08 8.34 -4.12
C TYR A 80 7.60 8.48 -4.47
N ALA A 81 6.73 7.61 -3.96
CA ALA A 81 5.31 7.56 -4.33
C ALA A 81 5.11 7.47 -5.86
N ARG A 82 5.93 6.64 -6.52
CA ARG A 82 5.86 6.37 -7.97
C ARG A 82 5.16 5.03 -8.23
N ASP A 83 4.26 5.01 -9.20
CA ASP A 83 3.57 3.80 -9.64
C ASP A 83 4.21 3.20 -10.90
#